data_AF-A0A3S0ABZ1-F1
#
_entry.id   AF-A0A3S0ABZ1-F1
#
_cell.length_a   1.000
_cell.length_b   1.000
_cell.length_c   1.000
_cell.angle_alpha   90.00
_cell.angle_beta   90.00
_cell.angle_gamma   90.00
#
_symmetry.space_group_name_H-M   'P 1'
#
loop_
_entity.id
_entity.type
_entity.pdbx_description
1 polymer ?
#
loop_
_entity_poly.entity_id
_entity_poly.type
_entity_poly.pdbx_seq_one_letter_code
_entity_poly.pdbx_strand_id
1 'polypeptide(L)'
;MESSRPISRRKLLSALGAASIGMAGTTLLRGTGSGTAYAAAPADWVNVKTDHGALGDGIADDTAAIQAAVNAAASSGAVVYFPSGTYKVTGTITVGAVSLQASFGATIKHKPANDTTDCLVISGLNGGRTKISGLQIKGLQDSHTFGRDLIRINKGDYVTLEDLYLDSAKRDAVHIEPSQSGYWIENTLMVNVKVQSPQRDAFHYAIPASLATAFINQTTMINCESRSAVRHALALFNGNEATASNKISCLKVLNCELAGAGSTAEPLVKLSGSLNGGDIENISFEDSAIEDTTASRTGDAILITGKMSGLFQFNNSIHYGTASGITGFELFPHYYYRNVVSSANVSVYSSHMGIYKKYRTATLAQNAFEDTYQLQDGEIIKGYVLDRFNNGGWYAEFTCWDTSRLFVAVQNNVTVTLNGSSVRLTNTSASSASLELFLQRVTKDTAF
;
A
#
# COMPACT_ATOMS: atom_id res chain seq x y z
N MET A 1 -26.63 42.43 5.75
CA MET A 1 -25.22 42.24 6.11
C MET A 1 -25.15 41.94 7.59
N GLU A 2 -24.72 40.74 7.99
CA GLU A 2 -23.66 40.56 8.98
C GLU A 2 -23.17 39.10 8.97
N SER A 3 -21.91 38.91 9.33
CA SER A 3 -21.19 37.65 9.16
C SER A 3 -21.19 36.84 10.46
N SER A 4 -21.62 35.57 10.39
CA SER A 4 -21.48 34.60 11.48
C SER A 4 -20.00 34.20 11.64
N ARG A 5 -19.26 34.96 12.47
CA ARG A 5 -17.90 34.60 12.88
C ARG A 5 -17.93 33.44 13.88
N PRO A 6 -17.06 32.42 13.75
CA PRO A 6 -16.97 31.34 14.74
C PRO A 6 -16.49 31.86 16.10
N ILE A 7 -17.06 31.30 17.18
CA ILE A 7 -16.76 31.69 18.56
C ILE A 7 -15.33 31.26 18.92
N SER A 8 -14.52 32.19 19.43
CA SER A 8 -13.14 31.87 19.82
C SER A 8 -13.10 31.02 21.11
N ARG A 9 -12.16 30.07 21.18
CA ARG A 9 -11.99 29.14 22.32
C ARG A 9 -11.94 29.82 23.69
N ARG A 10 -11.47 31.08 23.78
CA ARG A 10 -11.47 31.86 25.04
C ARG A 10 -12.87 32.14 25.59
N LYS A 11 -13.91 32.27 24.75
CA LYS A 11 -15.30 32.50 25.22
C LYS A 11 -16.02 31.22 25.65
N LEU A 12 -15.56 30.05 25.21
CA LEU A 12 -16.14 28.76 25.62
C LEU A 12 -15.73 28.38 27.05
N LEU A 13 -14.51 28.75 27.46
CA LEU A 13 -13.96 28.45 28.79
C LEU A 13 -14.45 29.39 29.91
N SER A 14 -15.05 30.55 29.58
CA SER A 14 -15.63 31.47 30.57
C SER A 14 -17.07 31.11 30.99
N ALA A 15 -17.69 30.09 30.37
CA ALA A 15 -19.10 29.75 30.57
C ALA A 15 -19.38 28.65 31.61
N LEU A 16 -18.35 28.05 32.21
CA LEU A 16 -18.46 26.93 33.17
C LEU A 16 -18.16 27.32 34.63
N GLY A 17 -18.06 28.61 34.95
CA GLY A 17 -17.61 29.09 36.26
C GLY A 17 -18.56 30.07 36.94
N ALA A 18 -19.75 29.63 37.39
CA ALA A 18 -20.53 30.27 38.47
C ALA A 18 -21.78 29.44 38.89
N ALA A 19 -21.67 28.57 39.91
CA ALA A 19 -22.81 28.08 40.67
C ALA A 19 -22.41 27.68 42.10
N SER A 20 -23.14 28.17 43.11
CA SER A 20 -22.86 28.02 44.54
C SER A 20 -24.17 28.22 45.35
N ILE A 21 -24.26 27.92 46.66
CA ILE A 21 -23.25 27.48 47.64
C ILE A 21 -23.89 26.50 48.64
N GLY A 22 -23.10 25.64 49.31
CA GLY A 22 -23.60 24.75 50.37
C GLY A 22 -22.51 24.38 51.36
N MET A 23 -22.47 25.05 52.52
CA MET A 23 -21.38 24.93 53.51
C MET A 23 -21.68 23.95 54.65
N ALA A 24 -20.66 23.19 55.07
CA ALA A 24 -20.32 22.98 56.50
C ALA A 24 -18.97 22.24 56.62
N GLY A 25 -18.09 22.66 57.54
CA GLY A 25 -16.90 21.88 57.95
C GLY A 25 -15.53 22.50 57.66
N THR A 26 -15.22 23.67 58.24
CA THR A 26 -13.87 24.27 58.19
C THR A 26 -12.91 23.61 59.17
N THR A 27 -12.02 22.75 58.66
CA THR A 27 -10.75 22.40 59.33
C THR A 27 -9.60 23.03 58.56
N LEU A 28 -8.80 23.84 59.26
CA LEU A 28 -7.67 24.58 58.69
C LEU A 28 -6.49 23.65 58.40
N LEU A 29 -6.18 23.38 57.12
CA LEU A 29 -4.82 23.02 56.73
C LEU A 29 -4.08 24.25 56.20
N ARG A 30 -2.88 24.45 56.74
CA ARG A 30 -1.95 25.49 56.31
C ARG A 30 -1.59 25.29 54.85
N GLY A 31 -1.91 26.26 54.01
CA GLY A 31 -1.47 26.27 52.62
C GLY A 31 0.05 26.39 52.53
N THR A 32 0.75 25.28 52.33
CA THR A 32 1.99 25.32 51.57
C THR A 32 1.65 25.83 50.18
N GLY A 33 2.47 26.74 49.65
CA GLY A 33 2.29 27.27 48.31
C GLY A 33 2.55 26.20 47.25
N SER A 34 1.57 25.35 46.99
CA SER A 34 1.51 24.55 45.77
C SER A 34 1.19 25.50 44.62
N GLY A 35 2.23 26.23 44.19
CA GLY A 35 2.27 26.70 42.81
C GLY A 35 2.11 25.45 41.97
N THR A 36 1.01 25.36 41.22
CA THR A 36 0.74 24.22 40.33
C THR A 36 1.77 24.25 39.22
N ALA A 37 2.92 23.63 39.49
CA ALA A 37 3.84 23.23 38.46
C ALA A 37 3.02 22.45 37.44
N TYR A 38 3.08 22.89 36.18
CA TYR A 38 2.69 22.02 35.07
C TYR A 38 3.42 20.70 35.29
N ALA A 39 2.66 19.59 35.34
CA ALA A 39 3.23 18.28 35.59
C ALA A 39 4.41 18.08 34.64
N ALA A 40 5.57 17.71 35.21
CA ALA A 40 6.76 17.45 34.41
C ALA A 40 6.43 16.42 33.32
N ALA A 41 6.99 16.62 32.12
CA ALA A 41 6.79 15.71 31.01
C ALA A 41 7.18 14.27 31.42
N PRO A 42 6.47 13.24 30.92
CA PRO A 42 6.78 11.86 31.30
C PRO A 42 8.14 11.44 30.73
N ALA A 43 9.00 10.96 31.64
CA ALA A 43 10.19 10.12 31.42
C ALA A 43 11.19 10.54 30.32
N ASP A 44 12.31 11.13 30.75
CA ASP A 44 13.67 10.93 30.24
C ASP A 44 13.82 10.75 28.72
N TRP A 45 13.57 11.79 27.92
CA TRP A 45 13.97 11.79 26.51
C TRP A 45 15.48 11.91 26.39
N VAL A 46 16.09 11.08 25.54
CA VAL A 46 17.53 11.15 25.19
C VAL A 46 17.67 11.96 23.91
N ASN A 47 18.13 13.19 24.01
CA ASN A 47 18.29 14.11 22.90
C ASN A 47 19.67 13.94 22.24
N VAL A 48 19.68 13.57 20.96
CA VAL A 48 20.92 13.32 20.20
C VAL A 48 21.90 14.48 20.22
N LYS A 49 21.42 15.73 20.33
CA LYS A 49 22.27 16.93 20.37
C LYS A 49 22.78 17.25 21.77
N THR A 50 21.89 17.47 22.75
CA THR A 50 22.29 17.97 24.08
C THR A 50 23.00 16.93 24.92
N ASP A 51 22.68 15.66 24.72
CA ASP A 51 23.10 14.58 25.63
C ASP A 51 24.21 13.74 25.01
N HIS A 52 24.29 13.69 23.67
CA HIS A 52 25.26 12.89 22.92
C HIS A 52 26.08 13.67 21.87
N GLY A 53 25.86 14.98 21.70
CA GLY A 53 26.74 15.86 20.93
C GLY A 53 26.58 15.83 19.41
N ALA A 54 25.49 15.28 18.87
CA ALA A 54 25.20 15.38 17.44
C ALA A 54 24.99 16.86 17.04
N LEU A 55 25.62 17.30 15.96
CA LEU A 55 25.54 18.68 15.49
C LEU A 55 24.28 18.90 14.64
N GLY A 56 23.94 17.96 13.76
CA GLY A 56 22.82 18.10 12.84
C GLY A 56 22.98 19.26 11.85
N ASP A 57 24.21 19.50 11.38
CA ASP A 57 24.60 20.58 10.46
C ASP A 57 24.69 20.16 8.97
N GLY A 58 24.57 18.86 8.69
CA GLY A 58 24.65 18.25 7.36
C GLY A 58 26.07 17.98 6.85
N ILE A 59 27.10 18.25 7.66
CA ILE A 59 28.52 18.24 7.32
C ILE A 59 29.29 17.28 8.23
N ALA A 60 29.16 17.45 9.54
CA ALA A 60 29.76 16.60 10.56
C ALA A 60 29.13 15.20 10.57
N ASP A 61 29.90 14.20 10.98
CA ASP A 61 29.42 12.82 11.05
C ASP A 61 28.78 12.55 12.42
N ASP A 62 27.44 12.53 12.44
CA ASP A 62 26.65 12.37 13.66
C ASP A 62 26.44 10.88 14.03
N THR A 63 26.97 9.93 13.25
CA THR A 63 26.72 8.48 13.41
C THR A 63 26.97 7.99 14.83
N ALA A 64 28.13 8.33 15.40
CA ALA A 64 28.53 7.86 16.74
C ALA A 64 27.66 8.47 17.85
N ALA A 65 27.32 9.76 17.74
CA ALA A 65 26.45 10.46 18.68
C ALA A 65 25.03 9.87 18.69
N ILE A 66 24.47 9.62 17.50
CA ILE A 66 23.14 9.03 17.34
C ILE A 66 23.12 7.59 17.87
N GLN A 67 24.13 6.76 17.57
CA GLN A 67 24.19 5.40 18.11
C GLN A 67 24.34 5.40 19.64
N ALA A 68 25.11 6.34 20.22
CA ALA A 68 25.21 6.48 21.66
C ALA A 68 23.87 6.84 22.32
N ALA A 69 23.08 7.72 21.70
CA ALA A 69 21.73 8.06 22.15
C ALA A 69 20.77 6.86 22.10
N VAL A 70 20.82 6.06 21.02
CA VAL A 70 20.02 4.83 20.91
C VAL A 70 20.42 3.80 21.98
N ASN A 71 21.72 3.64 22.25
CA ASN A 71 22.21 2.72 23.27
C ASN A 71 21.80 3.16 24.69
N ALA A 72 21.87 4.46 24.98
CA ALA A 72 21.42 5.02 26.25
C ALA A 72 19.91 4.81 26.43
N ALA A 73 19.11 5.11 25.40
CA ALA A 73 17.66 4.96 25.46
C ALA A 73 17.20 3.50 25.60
N ALA A 74 17.86 2.57 24.93
CA ALA A 74 17.62 1.13 25.08
C ALA A 74 17.88 0.63 26.51
N SER A 75 18.78 1.30 27.25
CA SER A 75 19.16 0.94 28.63
C SER A 75 18.19 1.50 29.67
N SER A 76 17.49 2.61 29.39
CA SER A 76 16.56 3.27 30.30
C SER A 76 15.07 3.10 29.94
N GLY A 77 14.75 2.58 28.75
CA GLY A 77 13.39 2.53 28.21
C GLY A 77 12.90 3.89 27.67
N ALA A 78 13.83 4.79 27.35
CA ALA A 78 13.56 6.15 26.91
C ALA A 78 13.20 6.28 25.42
N VAL A 79 12.76 7.49 25.04
CA VAL A 79 12.60 7.92 23.66
C VAL A 79 13.87 8.65 23.22
N VAL A 80 14.43 8.29 22.05
CA VAL A 80 15.48 9.09 21.41
C VAL A 80 14.83 10.24 20.65
N TYR A 81 15.20 11.46 21.01
CA TYR A 81 14.69 12.67 20.39
C TYR A 81 15.66 13.27 19.38
N PHE A 82 15.15 13.57 18.18
CA PHE A 82 15.84 14.30 17.13
C PHE A 82 15.28 15.74 17.02
N PRO A 83 15.98 16.75 17.56
CA PRO A 83 15.74 18.16 17.21
C PRO A 83 15.87 18.41 15.70
N SER A 84 15.37 19.56 15.23
CA SER A 84 15.52 19.96 13.83
C SER A 84 17.00 20.11 13.45
N GLY A 85 17.34 19.68 12.24
CA GLY A 85 18.71 19.60 11.76
C GLY A 85 18.88 18.56 10.67
N THR A 86 20.02 18.60 9.99
CA THR A 86 20.42 17.58 9.01
C THR A 86 21.54 16.75 9.61
N TYR A 87 21.26 15.52 10.01
CA TYR A 87 22.23 14.63 10.62
C TYR A 87 22.87 13.78 9.54
N LYS A 88 24.14 14.02 9.23
CA LYS A 88 24.86 13.17 8.28
C LYS A 88 25.30 11.90 8.99
N VAL A 89 24.91 10.76 8.42
CA VAL A 89 25.16 9.42 8.94
C VAL A 89 25.93 8.64 7.87
N THR A 90 27.09 8.07 8.23
CA THR A 90 27.97 7.34 7.30
C THR A 90 28.05 5.84 7.60
N GLY A 91 27.66 5.43 8.81
CA GLY A 91 27.54 4.04 9.24
C GLY A 91 26.10 3.69 9.63
N THR A 92 25.81 2.40 9.79
CA THR A 92 24.47 1.94 10.18
C THR A 92 24.15 2.24 11.64
N ILE A 93 23.01 2.87 11.89
CA ILE A 93 22.43 2.99 13.23
C ILE A 93 21.59 1.75 13.52
N THR A 94 21.99 0.99 14.54
CA THR A 94 21.26 -0.19 15.01
C THR A 94 20.26 0.20 16.09
N VAL A 95 18.99 -0.14 15.89
CA VAL A 95 17.85 0.21 16.74
C VAL A 95 17.20 -1.07 17.28
N GLY A 96 16.97 -1.14 18.59
CA GLY A 96 16.28 -2.27 19.22
C GLY A 96 15.54 -1.84 20.49
N ALA A 97 14.24 -2.15 20.57
CA ALA A 97 13.35 -1.83 21.70
C ALA A 97 13.27 -0.34 22.09
N VAL A 98 13.45 0.56 21.11
CA VAL A 98 13.51 2.02 21.34
C VAL A 98 12.53 2.75 20.44
N SER A 99 11.98 3.86 20.93
CA SER A 99 11.25 4.82 20.10
C SER A 99 12.19 5.93 19.64
N LEU A 100 12.30 6.13 18.33
CA LEU A 100 12.90 7.33 17.72
C LEU A 100 11.78 8.32 17.39
N GLN A 101 11.87 9.54 17.91
CA GLN A 101 10.90 10.60 17.64
C GLN A 101 11.61 11.87 17.17
N ALA A 102 11.19 12.39 16.02
CA ALA A 102 11.71 13.61 15.45
C ALA A 102 10.77 14.80 15.63
N SER A 103 11.36 15.98 15.71
CA SER A 103 10.69 17.24 15.45
C SER A 103 10.66 17.54 13.94
N PHE A 104 9.70 18.36 13.52
CA PHE A 104 9.54 18.74 12.11
C PHE A 104 10.84 19.30 11.51
N GLY A 105 11.26 18.75 10.38
CA GLY A 105 12.48 19.13 9.68
C GLY A 105 13.75 18.41 10.13
N ALA A 106 13.70 17.50 11.11
CA ALA A 106 14.80 16.59 11.38
C ALA A 106 15.00 15.62 10.20
N THR A 107 16.20 15.65 9.61
CA THR A 107 16.56 14.88 8.42
C THR A 107 17.82 14.08 8.68
N ILE A 108 17.79 12.76 8.47
CA ILE A 108 19.02 11.98 8.34
C ILE A 108 19.47 12.02 6.88
N LYS A 109 20.73 12.38 6.66
CA LYS A 109 21.43 12.39 5.37
C LYS A 109 22.36 11.18 5.36
N HIS A 110 21.88 10.06 4.84
CA HIS A 110 22.64 8.83 4.72
C HIS A 110 23.71 9.00 3.64
N LYS A 111 24.98 8.92 4.01
CA LYS A 111 26.14 9.12 3.12
C LYS A 111 27.25 8.12 3.42
N PRO A 112 27.02 6.81 3.21
CA PRO A 112 27.99 5.77 3.50
C PRO A 112 29.12 5.72 2.46
N ALA A 113 30.17 4.96 2.79
CA ALA A 113 31.34 4.77 1.92
C ALA A 113 31.28 3.47 1.07
N ASN A 114 30.18 2.71 1.12
CA ASN A 114 30.04 1.41 0.45
C ASN A 114 28.56 1.03 0.23
N ASP A 115 28.31 0.03 -0.62
CA ASP A 115 26.97 -0.51 -0.94
C ASP A 115 26.46 -1.59 0.02
N THR A 116 27.11 -1.79 1.18
CA THR A 116 26.68 -2.75 2.21
C THR A 116 26.05 -2.09 3.44
N THR A 117 26.12 -0.77 3.54
CA THR A 117 25.68 0.01 4.71
C THR A 117 24.24 0.53 4.56
N ASP A 118 23.34 0.04 5.40
CA ASP A 118 22.00 0.61 5.58
C ASP A 118 22.06 1.85 6.47
N CYS A 119 21.05 2.72 6.42
CA CYS A 119 20.95 3.86 7.34
C CYS A 119 20.50 3.40 8.73
N LEU A 120 19.29 2.85 8.84
CA LEU A 120 18.72 2.32 10.08
C LEU A 120 18.51 0.80 9.97
N VAL A 121 19.01 0.04 10.94
CA VAL A 121 18.73 -1.40 11.09
C VAL A 121 17.97 -1.65 12.38
N ILE A 122 16.72 -2.09 12.26
CA ILE A 122 15.92 -2.59 13.37
C ILE A 122 16.28 -4.07 13.59
N SER A 123 16.72 -4.41 14.80
CA SER A 123 17.19 -5.75 15.14
C SER A 123 16.87 -6.16 16.58
N GLY A 124 16.89 -7.48 16.81
CA GLY A 124 16.55 -8.10 18.08
C GLY A 124 15.05 -8.35 18.26
N LEU A 125 14.62 -8.47 19.52
CA LEU A 125 13.23 -8.58 19.99
C LEU A 125 12.61 -9.99 19.94
N ASN A 126 12.63 -10.64 21.10
CA ASN A 126 11.46 -11.37 21.58
C ASN A 126 10.72 -10.40 22.52
N GLY A 127 9.62 -9.77 22.08
CA GLY A 127 8.68 -9.03 22.95
C GLY A 127 8.98 -7.56 23.29
N GLY A 128 9.97 -6.91 22.68
CA GLY A 128 10.11 -5.44 22.74
C GLY A 128 9.24 -4.74 21.69
N ARG A 129 9.20 -3.40 21.67
CA ARG A 129 8.57 -2.60 20.61
C ARG A 129 9.54 -1.56 20.07
N THR A 130 9.52 -1.30 18.76
CA THR A 130 10.32 -0.24 18.13
C THR A 130 9.40 0.69 17.36
N LYS A 131 9.47 2.00 17.61
CA LYS A 131 8.76 3.02 16.82
C LYS A 131 9.75 3.98 16.20
N ILE A 132 9.58 4.34 14.93
CA ILE A 132 10.32 5.42 14.28
C ILE A 132 9.30 6.42 13.75
N SER A 133 9.40 7.68 14.17
CA SER A 133 8.36 8.69 13.89
C SER A 133 8.88 10.08 13.55
N GLY A 134 8.27 10.71 12.53
CA GLY A 134 8.50 12.10 12.13
C GLY A 134 9.82 12.40 11.40
N LEU A 135 10.65 11.38 11.12
CA LEU A 135 11.96 11.56 10.49
C LEU A 135 11.86 11.65 8.96
N GLN A 136 12.65 12.56 8.37
CA GLN A 136 13.06 12.42 6.97
C GLN A 136 14.36 11.61 6.91
N ILE A 137 14.49 10.68 5.96
CA ILE A 137 15.75 9.97 5.69
C ILE A 137 16.03 10.08 4.19
N LYS A 138 17.17 10.67 3.84
CA LYS A 138 17.58 10.91 2.45
C LYS A 138 18.86 10.16 2.16
N GLY A 139 18.81 9.27 1.17
CA GLY A 139 19.96 8.55 0.63
C GLY A 139 20.83 9.45 -0.23
N LEU A 140 20.81 9.26 -1.55
CA LEU A 140 21.74 9.77 -2.57
C LEU A 140 21.83 11.31 -2.71
N GLN A 141 22.21 11.99 -1.63
CA GLN A 141 22.46 13.43 -1.55
C GLN A 141 23.93 13.76 -1.90
N ASP A 142 24.23 15.01 -2.23
CA ASP A 142 25.56 15.48 -2.65
C ASP A 142 26.21 14.66 -3.80
N SER A 143 25.39 14.08 -4.68
CA SER A 143 25.84 13.24 -5.81
C SER A 143 26.69 12.01 -5.43
N HIS A 144 26.64 11.54 -4.17
CA HIS A 144 27.26 10.25 -3.83
C HIS A 144 26.42 9.09 -4.41
N THR A 145 27.08 7.95 -4.65
CA THR A 145 26.49 6.80 -5.35
C THR A 145 26.47 5.52 -4.53
N PHE A 146 26.82 5.59 -3.24
CA PHE A 146 26.96 4.43 -2.35
C PHE A 146 25.76 4.25 -1.41
N GLY A 147 25.61 3.04 -0.89
CA GLY A 147 24.71 2.70 0.21
C GLY A 147 23.83 1.49 -0.07
N ARG A 148 22.96 1.18 0.89
CA ARG A 148 22.04 0.06 0.77
C ARG A 148 20.60 0.52 1.04
N ASP A 149 19.99 0.10 2.14
CA ASP A 149 18.58 0.42 2.42
C ASP A 149 18.47 1.60 3.41
N LEU A 150 17.36 2.35 3.38
CA LEU A 150 17.17 3.44 4.35
C LEU A 150 16.66 2.91 5.71
N ILE A 151 15.67 2.02 5.69
CA ILE A 151 15.21 1.31 6.88
C ILE A 151 15.22 -0.18 6.57
N ARG A 152 15.95 -0.96 7.36
CA ARG A 152 15.95 -2.42 7.26
C ARG A 152 15.49 -3.06 8.57
N ILE A 153 14.51 -3.95 8.49
CA ILE A 153 14.07 -4.78 9.62
C ILE A 153 14.66 -6.18 9.43
N ASN A 154 15.58 -6.55 10.33
CA ASN A 154 16.30 -7.84 10.31
C ASN A 154 15.70 -8.87 11.29
N LYS A 155 14.99 -8.39 12.31
CA LYS A 155 14.19 -9.14 13.28
C LYS A 155 13.28 -8.12 13.96
N GLY A 156 12.06 -8.49 14.31
CA GLY A 156 11.21 -7.62 15.11
C GLY A 156 9.83 -8.19 15.37
N ASP A 157 9.27 -7.83 16.51
CA ASP A 157 7.85 -7.97 16.82
C ASP A 157 7.40 -6.56 17.24
N TYR A 158 6.21 -6.13 16.80
CA TYR A 158 5.67 -4.77 17.01
C TYR A 158 6.63 -3.64 16.58
N VAL A 159 6.95 -3.59 15.28
CA VAL A 159 7.66 -2.46 14.68
C VAL A 159 6.66 -1.45 14.10
N THR A 160 6.80 -0.16 14.42
CA THR A 160 5.97 0.93 13.89
C THR A 160 6.82 1.95 13.13
N LEU A 161 6.48 2.22 11.88
CA LEU A 161 7.03 3.30 11.06
C LEU A 161 5.91 4.32 10.80
N GLU A 162 6.06 5.56 11.26
CA GLU A 162 4.98 6.54 11.33
C GLU A 162 5.42 7.94 10.85
N ASP A 163 4.65 8.60 9.99
CA ASP A 163 4.92 9.96 9.51
C ASP A 163 6.37 10.14 8.98
N LEU A 164 6.81 9.23 8.11
CA LEU A 164 8.19 9.21 7.58
C LEU A 164 8.25 9.66 6.12
N TYR A 165 9.30 10.40 5.77
CA TYR A 165 9.63 10.73 4.38
C TYR A 165 10.99 10.13 4.00
N LEU A 166 10.97 9.11 3.15
CA LEU A 166 12.12 8.32 2.73
C LEU A 166 12.45 8.63 1.27
N ASP A 167 13.65 9.15 1.00
CA ASP A 167 13.99 9.74 -0.31
C ASP A 167 15.31 9.18 -0.86
N SER A 168 15.30 8.83 -2.15
CA SER A 168 16.52 8.53 -2.91
C SER A 168 17.37 7.42 -2.30
N ALA A 169 16.71 6.34 -1.85
CA ALA A 169 17.39 5.14 -1.36
C ALA A 169 18.29 4.53 -2.45
N LYS A 170 19.53 4.14 -2.10
CA LYS A 170 20.47 3.51 -3.05
C LYS A 170 20.04 2.11 -3.48
N ARG A 171 19.35 1.38 -2.60
CA ARG A 171 18.67 0.13 -2.91
C ARG A 171 17.20 0.28 -2.56
N ASP A 172 16.76 -0.15 -1.39
CA ASP A 172 15.35 -0.08 -1.01
C ASP A 172 15.08 1.00 0.05
N ALA A 173 13.90 1.63 0.01
CA ALA A 173 13.54 2.58 1.08
C ALA A 173 13.21 1.84 2.39
N VAL A 174 12.37 0.81 2.32
CA VAL A 174 12.08 -0.10 3.43
C VAL A 174 12.32 -1.54 3.01
N HIS A 175 13.19 -2.26 3.73
CA HIS A 175 13.53 -3.66 3.48
C HIS A 175 13.26 -4.51 4.72
N ILE A 176 12.44 -5.54 4.58
CA ILE A 176 12.05 -6.44 5.66
C ILE A 176 12.51 -7.85 5.29
N GLU A 177 13.58 -8.32 5.94
CA GLU A 177 14.26 -9.57 5.62
C GLU A 177 14.87 -10.17 6.89
N PRO A 178 14.35 -11.31 7.40
CA PRO A 178 14.94 -11.99 8.55
C PRO A 178 16.43 -12.26 8.34
N SER A 179 17.30 -11.84 9.27
CA SER A 179 18.76 -11.91 9.05
C SER A 179 19.35 -13.32 9.16
N GLN A 180 18.58 -14.29 9.65
CA GLN A 180 19.00 -15.68 9.82
C GLN A 180 17.79 -16.61 9.98
N SER A 181 18.03 -17.92 9.87
CA SER A 181 17.05 -18.97 10.15
C SER A 181 16.50 -18.89 11.58
N GLY A 182 15.22 -19.20 11.76
CA GLY A 182 14.54 -19.11 13.06
C GLY A 182 14.24 -17.69 13.54
N TYR A 183 14.45 -16.65 12.71
CA TYR A 183 13.97 -15.30 12.99
C TYR A 183 12.63 -15.05 12.29
N TRP A 184 11.74 -14.38 13.02
CA TRP A 184 10.46 -13.88 12.51
C TRP A 184 10.44 -12.35 12.55
N ILE A 185 9.63 -11.78 11.65
CA ILE A 185 9.27 -10.37 11.66
C ILE A 185 7.73 -10.29 11.66
N GLU A 186 7.16 -9.81 12.75
CA GLU A 186 5.71 -9.86 13.00
C GLU A 186 5.18 -8.50 13.47
N ASN A 187 3.87 -8.29 13.36
CA ASN A 187 3.17 -7.08 13.85
C ASN A 187 3.78 -5.76 13.35
N THR A 188 4.21 -5.70 12.09
CA THR A 188 4.76 -4.47 11.50
C THR A 188 3.65 -3.53 11.04
N LEU A 189 3.64 -2.30 11.57
CA LEU A 189 2.70 -1.24 11.22
C LEU A 189 3.43 -0.10 10.50
N MET A 190 2.95 0.28 9.32
CA MET A 190 3.39 1.47 8.61
C MET A 190 2.21 2.41 8.43
N VAL A 191 2.35 3.67 8.86
CA VAL A 191 1.31 4.70 8.76
C VAL A 191 1.92 5.99 8.21
N ASN A 192 1.32 6.57 7.17
CA ASN A 192 1.79 7.84 6.57
C ASN A 192 3.27 7.79 6.14
N VAL A 193 3.76 6.64 5.66
CA VAL A 193 5.13 6.50 5.16
C VAL A 193 5.16 6.84 3.68
N LYS A 194 5.82 7.95 3.34
CA LYS A 194 6.03 8.39 1.94
C LYS A 194 7.44 8.02 1.48
N VAL A 195 7.52 7.35 0.33
CA VAL A 195 8.76 6.95 -0.34
C VAL A 195 8.89 7.67 -1.68
N GLN A 196 10.04 8.28 -1.94
CA GLN A 196 10.34 9.00 -3.18
C GLN A 196 11.64 8.48 -3.81
N SER A 197 11.60 8.15 -5.10
CA SER A 197 12.76 7.86 -5.96
C SER A 197 13.76 6.78 -5.46
N PRO A 198 13.35 5.66 -4.83
CA PRO A 198 14.29 4.59 -4.49
C PRO A 198 14.83 3.93 -5.77
N GLN A 199 16.14 3.68 -5.80
CA GLN A 199 16.83 3.14 -6.98
C GLN A 199 16.53 1.65 -7.24
N ARG A 200 15.91 0.95 -6.28
CA ARG A 200 15.36 -0.39 -6.47
C ARG A 200 13.89 -0.42 -6.07
N ASP A 201 13.57 -0.78 -4.82
CA ASP A 201 12.17 -0.95 -4.40
C ASP A 201 11.76 0.06 -3.31
N ALA A 202 10.49 0.43 -3.25
CA ALA A 202 9.98 1.25 -2.16
C ALA A 202 9.76 0.42 -0.89
N PHE A 203 8.98 -0.66 -0.99
CA PHE A 203 8.73 -1.60 0.09
C PHE A 203 9.11 -3.02 -0.35
N HIS A 204 10.22 -3.55 0.18
CA HIS A 204 10.74 -4.89 -0.14
C HIS A 204 10.61 -5.82 1.07
N TYR A 205 9.99 -6.98 0.87
CA TYR A 205 9.84 -8.04 1.86
C TYR A 205 10.46 -9.32 1.27
N ALA A 206 11.48 -9.86 1.92
CA ALA A 206 12.25 -10.97 1.40
C ALA A 206 12.43 -12.09 2.43
N ILE A 207 12.24 -13.33 1.97
CA ILE A 207 12.77 -14.52 2.64
C ILE A 207 13.74 -15.19 1.65
N PRO A 208 15.07 -15.04 1.86
CA PRO A 208 16.07 -15.65 1.01
C PRO A 208 16.02 -17.18 0.99
N ALA A 209 16.45 -17.75 -0.13
CA ALA A 209 16.50 -19.20 -0.36
C ALA A 209 17.37 -19.98 0.64
N SER A 210 18.31 -19.30 1.30
CA SER A 210 19.27 -19.88 2.24
C SER A 210 18.77 -19.97 3.68
N LEU A 211 17.63 -19.35 4.01
CA LEU A 211 17.07 -19.40 5.36
C LEU A 211 16.24 -20.66 5.56
N ALA A 212 15.95 -20.99 6.81
CA ALA A 212 14.96 -21.98 7.19
C ALA A 212 14.16 -21.45 8.38
N THR A 213 12.91 -21.93 8.55
CA THR A 213 12.02 -21.53 9.66
C THR A 213 11.97 -20.00 9.85
N ALA A 214 11.86 -19.25 8.75
CA ALA A 214 11.85 -17.79 8.74
C ALA A 214 10.49 -17.26 8.29
N PHE A 215 10.00 -16.21 8.95
CA PHE A 215 8.64 -15.70 8.74
C PHE A 215 8.60 -14.18 8.65
N ILE A 216 7.72 -13.69 7.80
CA ILE A 216 7.25 -12.31 7.83
C ILE A 216 5.73 -12.38 7.94
N ASN A 217 5.11 -11.79 8.97
CA ASN A 217 3.65 -11.79 9.07
C ASN A 217 3.03 -10.52 9.66
N GLN A 218 1.70 -10.48 9.63
CA GLN A 218 0.86 -9.50 10.32
C GLN A 218 1.31 -8.05 10.06
N THR A 219 1.59 -7.75 8.79
CA THR A 219 2.00 -6.40 8.38
C THR A 219 0.79 -5.60 7.93
N THR A 220 0.68 -4.35 8.38
CA THR A 220 -0.37 -3.42 7.95
C THR A 220 0.27 -2.13 7.48
N MET A 221 -0.02 -1.74 6.24
CA MET A 221 0.34 -0.45 5.64
C MET A 221 -0.93 0.39 5.52
N ILE A 222 -0.91 1.62 6.05
CA ILE A 222 -2.04 2.56 6.04
C ILE A 222 -1.58 3.90 5.51
N ASN A 223 -2.22 4.42 4.46
CA ASN A 223 -1.89 5.73 3.90
C ASN A 223 -0.39 5.89 3.55
N CYS A 224 0.22 4.80 3.07
CA CYS A 224 1.59 4.81 2.58
C CYS A 224 1.62 5.14 1.08
N GLU A 225 2.62 5.92 0.67
CA GLU A 225 2.80 6.35 -0.72
C GLU A 225 4.18 5.92 -1.21
N SER A 226 4.29 5.40 -2.43
CA SER A 226 5.56 5.33 -3.15
C SER A 226 5.49 6.06 -4.48
N ARG A 227 6.53 6.81 -4.81
CA ARG A 227 6.68 7.51 -6.09
C ARG A 227 8.02 7.21 -6.73
N SER A 228 8.01 7.04 -8.04
CA SER A 228 9.20 6.88 -8.86
C SER A 228 10.14 5.74 -8.42
N ALA A 229 9.58 4.69 -7.81
CA ALA A 229 10.33 3.46 -7.56
C ALA A 229 10.79 2.85 -8.90
N VAL A 230 12.10 2.61 -9.03
CA VAL A 230 12.71 2.15 -10.30
C VAL A 230 12.27 0.74 -10.64
N ARG A 231 12.23 -0.17 -9.65
CA ARG A 231 11.85 -1.56 -9.83
C ARG A 231 10.46 -1.86 -9.27
N HIS A 232 10.28 -2.07 -7.97
CA HIS A 232 8.97 -2.38 -7.38
C HIS A 232 8.46 -1.29 -6.43
N ALA A 233 7.18 -0.92 -6.53
CA ALA A 233 6.51 -0.16 -5.47
C ALA A 233 6.30 -1.04 -4.23
N LEU A 234 5.91 -2.29 -4.43
CA LEU A 234 5.80 -3.29 -3.37
C LEU A 234 6.27 -4.66 -3.89
N ALA A 235 7.18 -5.30 -3.18
CA ALA A 235 7.65 -6.64 -3.51
C ALA A 235 7.59 -7.55 -2.29
N LEU A 236 6.82 -8.63 -2.40
CA LEU A 236 6.88 -9.79 -1.52
C LEU A 236 7.58 -10.92 -2.29
N PHE A 237 8.74 -11.34 -1.80
CA PHE A 237 9.55 -12.38 -2.41
C PHE A 237 9.94 -13.45 -1.39
N ASN A 238 9.35 -14.63 -1.51
CA ASN A 238 9.72 -15.79 -0.71
C ASN A 238 10.45 -16.79 -1.60
N GLY A 239 11.77 -16.66 -1.69
CA GLY A 239 12.62 -17.52 -2.51
C GLY A 239 12.95 -18.88 -1.89
N ASN A 240 12.27 -19.27 -0.80
CA ASN A 240 12.66 -20.39 0.03
C ASN A 240 12.12 -21.73 -0.48
N GLU A 241 12.97 -22.61 -1.01
CA GLU A 241 12.53 -23.93 -1.50
C GLU A 241 12.38 -25.00 -0.40
N ALA A 242 12.72 -24.71 0.86
CA ALA A 242 12.58 -25.66 1.96
C ALA A 242 11.11 -25.81 2.40
N THR A 243 10.67 -27.06 2.57
CA THR A 243 9.27 -27.41 2.84
C THR A 243 8.84 -27.08 4.27
N ALA A 244 7.65 -26.45 4.36
CA ALA A 244 6.96 -26.01 5.58
C ALA A 244 7.72 -24.98 6.45
N SER A 245 6.98 -24.05 7.05
CA SER A 245 7.51 -23.02 7.96
C SER A 245 8.36 -21.89 7.34
N ASN A 246 8.15 -21.55 6.07
CA ASN A 246 8.66 -20.30 5.48
C ASN A 246 7.52 -19.56 4.75
N LYS A 247 7.04 -18.43 5.29
CA LYS A 247 5.94 -17.66 4.67
C LYS A 247 6.04 -16.15 4.87
N ILE A 248 5.56 -15.40 3.86
CA ILE A 248 5.18 -13.99 3.97
C ILE A 248 3.65 -13.95 4.02
N SER A 249 3.06 -13.49 5.13
CA SER A 249 1.63 -13.73 5.38
C SER A 249 0.88 -12.57 6.04
N CYS A 250 -0.44 -12.49 5.80
CA CYS A 250 -1.32 -11.53 6.49
C CYS A 250 -0.87 -10.07 6.28
N LEU A 251 -0.58 -9.68 5.03
CA LEU A 251 -0.31 -8.29 4.66
C LEU A 251 -1.63 -7.58 4.34
N LYS A 252 -1.81 -6.39 4.91
CA LYS A 252 -2.89 -5.47 4.58
C LYS A 252 -2.32 -4.17 4.03
N VAL A 253 -2.84 -3.72 2.90
CA VAL A 253 -2.48 -2.46 2.24
C VAL A 253 -3.76 -1.63 2.14
N LEU A 254 -3.87 -0.58 2.95
CA LEU A 254 -5.12 0.16 3.20
C LEU A 254 -4.95 1.63 2.83
N ASN A 255 -5.76 2.16 1.90
CA ASN A 255 -5.68 3.54 1.44
C ASN A 255 -4.25 3.95 0.99
N CYS A 256 -3.51 3.04 0.35
CA CYS A 256 -2.13 3.28 -0.08
C CYS A 256 -2.05 3.62 -1.58
N GLU A 257 -1.00 4.34 -1.97
CA GLU A 257 -0.73 4.66 -3.38
C GLU A 257 0.67 4.17 -3.77
N LEU A 258 0.72 3.12 -4.58
CA LEU A 258 1.91 2.37 -4.91
C LEU A 258 2.33 2.65 -6.36
N ALA A 259 3.21 3.63 -6.53
CA ALA A 259 3.66 4.09 -7.84
C ALA A 259 5.16 3.94 -8.10
N GLY A 260 5.49 3.73 -9.38
CA GLY A 260 6.84 3.51 -9.90
C GLY A 260 7.13 4.32 -11.16
N ALA A 261 8.37 4.24 -11.66
CA ALA A 261 8.82 4.94 -12.85
C ALA A 261 9.75 4.07 -13.73
N GLY A 262 9.91 4.48 -14.99
CA GLY A 262 10.91 3.96 -15.92
C GLY A 262 10.44 2.75 -16.73
N SER A 263 11.25 2.31 -17.70
CA SER A 263 10.89 1.27 -18.66
C SER A 263 11.37 -0.13 -18.25
N THR A 264 11.05 -0.57 -17.04
CA THR A 264 11.42 -1.91 -16.57
C THR A 264 10.38 -2.96 -16.97
N ALA A 265 10.87 -4.16 -17.30
CA ALA A 265 10.04 -5.35 -17.51
C ALA A 265 9.63 -6.04 -16.20
N GLU A 266 10.15 -5.56 -15.06
CA GLU A 266 9.75 -6.02 -13.73
C GLU A 266 8.36 -5.43 -13.37
N PRO A 267 7.52 -6.19 -12.66
CA PRO A 267 6.20 -5.74 -12.24
C PRO A 267 6.28 -4.58 -11.23
N LEU A 268 5.22 -3.77 -11.15
CA LEU A 268 5.13 -2.70 -10.16
C LEU A 268 4.85 -3.23 -8.75
N VAL A 269 3.91 -4.19 -8.63
CA VAL A 269 3.71 -5.00 -7.43
C VAL A 269 4.04 -6.47 -7.74
N LYS A 270 4.95 -7.06 -6.95
CA LYS A 270 5.41 -8.45 -7.10
C LYS A 270 4.99 -9.27 -5.90
N LEU A 271 4.21 -10.32 -6.10
CA LEU A 271 3.87 -11.31 -5.07
C LEU A 271 4.40 -12.67 -5.54
N SER A 272 5.64 -13.02 -5.17
CA SER A 272 6.30 -14.23 -5.65
C SER A 272 6.69 -15.18 -4.51
N GLY A 273 5.95 -16.28 -4.39
CA GLY A 273 6.39 -17.46 -3.65
C GLY A 273 7.48 -18.26 -4.40
N SER A 274 7.94 -19.33 -3.77
CA SER A 274 8.85 -20.34 -4.35
C SER A 274 8.04 -21.46 -5.01
N LEU A 275 8.65 -22.41 -5.73
CA LEU A 275 7.88 -23.52 -6.32
C LEU A 275 7.42 -24.57 -5.28
N ASN A 276 8.23 -24.85 -4.25
CA ASN A 276 8.04 -26.01 -3.37
C ASN A 276 7.80 -25.68 -1.89
N GLY A 277 8.33 -24.55 -1.40
CA GLY A 277 8.41 -24.25 0.04
C GLY A 277 7.72 -22.96 0.42
N GLY A 278 8.26 -21.87 -0.10
CA GLY A 278 8.07 -20.50 0.32
C GLY A 278 6.72 -19.96 -0.10
N ASP A 279 5.79 -19.94 0.84
CA ASP A 279 4.42 -19.51 0.60
C ASP A 279 4.27 -17.98 0.72
N ILE A 280 3.31 -17.44 0.00
CA ILE A 280 2.75 -16.11 0.25
C ILE A 280 1.25 -16.29 0.45
N GLU A 281 0.72 -15.81 1.58
CA GLU A 281 -0.67 -16.07 1.95
C GLU A 281 -1.40 -14.86 2.57
N ASN A 282 -2.72 -14.80 2.40
CA ASN A 282 -3.58 -13.84 3.10
C ASN A 282 -3.16 -12.37 2.84
N ILE A 283 -3.13 -11.97 1.56
CA ILE A 283 -2.73 -10.63 1.13
C ILE A 283 -3.97 -9.83 0.71
N SER A 284 -4.09 -8.60 1.21
CA SER A 284 -5.25 -7.74 0.91
C SER A 284 -4.83 -6.32 0.59
N PHE A 285 -5.45 -5.76 -0.45
CA PHE A 285 -5.42 -4.36 -0.83
C PHE A 285 -6.85 -3.82 -0.71
N GLU A 286 -7.01 -2.68 -0.04
CA GLU A 286 -8.29 -2.02 0.20
C GLU A 286 -8.11 -0.52 -0.04
N ASP A 287 -9.03 0.08 -0.80
CA ASP A 287 -9.03 1.51 -1.15
C ASP A 287 -7.69 2.02 -1.73
N SER A 288 -6.91 1.15 -2.39
CA SER A 288 -5.52 1.40 -2.75
C SER A 288 -5.29 1.52 -4.26
N ALA A 289 -4.34 2.35 -4.68
CA ALA A 289 -3.97 2.54 -6.07
C ALA A 289 -2.59 1.92 -6.39
N ILE A 290 -2.46 1.32 -7.58
CA ILE A 290 -1.21 0.80 -8.14
C ILE A 290 -1.04 1.42 -9.54
N GLU A 291 -0.04 2.28 -9.73
CA GLU A 291 0.07 3.12 -10.94
C GLU A 291 1.50 3.29 -11.50
N ASP A 292 1.66 3.14 -12.82
CA ASP A 292 2.86 3.62 -13.53
C ASP A 292 2.76 5.13 -13.81
N THR A 293 3.42 5.94 -12.98
CA THR A 293 3.48 7.40 -13.13
C THR A 293 4.21 7.89 -14.38
N THR A 294 4.81 6.99 -15.18
CA THR A 294 5.56 7.34 -16.39
C THR A 294 4.94 6.84 -17.70
N ALA A 295 3.87 6.03 -17.63
CA ALA A 295 3.27 5.34 -18.79
C ALA A 295 4.30 4.65 -19.73
N SER A 296 5.44 4.23 -19.17
CA SER A 296 6.61 3.73 -19.90
C SER A 296 7.07 2.34 -19.44
N ARG A 297 6.48 1.80 -18.35
CA ARG A 297 6.75 0.45 -17.86
C ARG A 297 6.22 -0.58 -18.85
N THR A 298 6.98 -1.66 -18.99
CA THR A 298 6.63 -2.80 -19.86
C THR A 298 6.27 -4.05 -19.07
N GLY A 299 6.67 -4.12 -17.79
CA GLY A 299 6.20 -5.15 -16.85
C GLY A 299 4.79 -4.89 -16.34
N ASP A 300 4.21 -5.91 -15.71
CA ASP A 300 2.84 -5.87 -15.17
C ASP A 300 2.65 -4.80 -14.08
N ALA A 301 1.44 -4.29 -13.91
CA ALA A 301 1.06 -3.58 -12.68
C ALA A 301 1.15 -4.53 -11.47
N ILE A 302 0.70 -5.79 -11.63
CA ILE A 302 0.77 -6.82 -10.61
C ILE A 302 1.18 -8.16 -11.23
N LEU A 303 2.22 -8.79 -10.69
CA LEU A 303 2.64 -10.16 -11.03
C LEU A 303 2.54 -11.06 -9.81
N ILE A 304 1.89 -12.21 -9.95
CA ILE A 304 1.67 -13.17 -8.87
C ILE A 304 2.10 -14.59 -9.27
N THR A 305 3.15 -15.10 -8.62
CA THR A 305 3.87 -16.30 -9.08
C THR A 305 4.35 -17.20 -7.95
N GLY A 306 4.61 -18.48 -8.25
CA GLY A 306 5.08 -19.46 -7.26
C GLY A 306 3.96 -19.91 -6.33
N LYS A 307 4.32 -20.44 -5.16
CA LYS A 307 3.36 -20.96 -4.19
C LYS A 307 2.64 -19.81 -3.49
N MET A 308 1.32 -19.82 -3.64
CA MET A 308 0.39 -18.87 -3.02
C MET A 308 -0.70 -19.66 -2.30
N SER A 309 -1.17 -19.21 -1.14
CA SER A 309 -2.28 -19.86 -0.43
C SER A 309 -3.16 -18.89 0.38
N GLY A 310 -4.29 -19.36 0.88
CA GLY A 310 -5.24 -18.50 1.61
C GLY A 310 -5.88 -17.42 0.73
N LEU A 311 -6.22 -16.29 1.34
CA LEU A 311 -7.05 -15.25 0.72
C LEU A 311 -6.22 -14.21 -0.03
N PHE A 312 -6.65 -13.82 -1.23
CA PHE A 312 -6.13 -12.67 -1.95
C PHE A 312 -7.26 -11.73 -2.33
N GLN A 313 -7.16 -10.46 -1.91
CA GLN A 313 -8.21 -9.47 -2.09
C GLN A 313 -7.67 -8.15 -2.63
N PHE A 314 -8.45 -7.54 -3.52
CA PHE A 314 -8.25 -6.20 -4.07
C PHE A 314 -9.60 -5.48 -4.06
N ASN A 315 -9.96 -4.90 -2.92
CA ASN A 315 -11.24 -4.26 -2.70
C ASN A 315 -11.12 -2.77 -3.02
N ASN A 316 -12.03 -2.23 -3.85
CA ASN A 316 -12.03 -0.82 -4.26
C ASN A 316 -10.65 -0.28 -4.69
N SER A 317 -9.83 -1.12 -5.32
CA SER A 317 -8.41 -0.84 -5.60
C SER A 317 -8.17 -0.70 -7.10
N ILE A 318 -7.51 0.38 -7.52
CA ILE A 318 -7.34 0.77 -8.93
C ILE A 318 -5.94 0.36 -9.41
N HIS A 319 -5.85 -0.42 -10.49
CA HIS A 319 -4.58 -0.90 -11.03
C HIS A 319 -4.36 -0.46 -12.48
N TYR A 320 -3.43 0.46 -12.73
CA TYR A 320 -3.10 0.93 -14.07
C TYR A 320 -2.05 0.05 -14.73
N GLY A 321 -2.50 -1.01 -15.41
CA GLY A 321 -1.67 -1.87 -16.26
C GLY A 321 -2.22 -3.30 -16.39
N THR A 322 -1.36 -4.20 -16.86
CA THR A 322 -1.64 -5.65 -16.91
C THR A 322 -1.55 -6.24 -15.51
N ALA A 323 -2.41 -7.20 -15.18
CA ALA A 323 -2.24 -8.07 -14.02
C ALA A 323 -2.08 -9.52 -14.51
N SER A 324 -1.03 -10.21 -14.08
CA SER A 324 -0.72 -11.58 -14.53
C SER A 324 -0.35 -12.50 -13.36
N GLY A 325 -0.62 -13.81 -13.51
CA GLY A 325 -0.31 -14.77 -12.46
C GLY A 325 -1.13 -16.06 -12.49
N ILE A 326 -1.07 -16.81 -11.39
CA ILE A 326 -1.68 -18.14 -11.25
C ILE A 326 -3.21 -18.10 -11.23
N THR A 327 -3.82 -19.08 -11.87
CA THR A 327 -5.27 -19.28 -11.94
C THR A 327 -5.86 -19.63 -10.57
N GLY A 328 -6.77 -18.80 -10.07
CA GLY A 328 -7.41 -18.98 -8.75
C GLY A 328 -7.88 -17.68 -8.10
N PHE A 329 -7.51 -16.53 -8.65
CA PHE A 329 -7.80 -15.21 -8.08
C PHE A 329 -9.28 -14.82 -8.14
N GLU A 330 -9.87 -14.56 -6.96
CA GLU A 330 -11.03 -13.68 -6.83
C GLU A 330 -10.57 -12.22 -6.88
N LEU A 331 -10.30 -11.72 -8.10
CA LEU A 331 -10.21 -10.28 -8.33
C LEU A 331 -11.62 -9.70 -8.21
N PHE A 332 -11.92 -9.03 -7.09
CA PHE A 332 -13.12 -8.21 -6.94
C PHE A 332 -12.99 -7.02 -7.91
N PRO A 333 -13.79 -6.94 -8.99
CA PRO A 333 -13.48 -6.06 -10.10
C PRO A 333 -14.04 -4.66 -9.85
N HIS A 334 -13.29 -3.82 -9.12
CA HIS A 334 -13.51 -2.39 -9.06
C HIS A 334 -12.37 -1.67 -9.82
N TYR A 335 -12.66 -1.28 -11.06
CA TYR A 335 -11.88 -0.41 -11.97
C TYR A 335 -10.75 -1.00 -12.86
N TYR A 336 -10.91 -0.75 -14.17
CA TYR A 336 -9.91 -0.57 -15.25
C TYR A 336 -8.68 -1.50 -15.35
N TYR A 337 -8.89 -2.80 -15.54
CA TYR A 337 -7.81 -3.68 -16.03
C TYR A 337 -7.58 -3.50 -17.54
N ARG A 338 -6.36 -3.16 -17.95
CA ARG A 338 -5.95 -3.21 -19.36
C ARG A 338 -5.31 -4.58 -19.63
N ASN A 339 -6.07 -5.48 -20.26
CA ASN A 339 -5.75 -6.89 -20.54
C ASN A 339 -5.62 -7.80 -19.29
N VAL A 340 -6.65 -8.62 -19.04
CA VAL A 340 -6.53 -9.82 -18.18
C VAL A 340 -6.45 -11.04 -19.09
N VAL A 341 -5.38 -11.82 -18.97
CA VAL A 341 -5.22 -13.11 -19.66
C VAL A 341 -5.06 -14.21 -18.61
N SER A 342 -6.03 -15.12 -18.52
CA SER A 342 -5.94 -16.32 -17.67
C SER A 342 -6.11 -17.58 -18.52
N SER A 343 -5.42 -18.65 -18.14
CA SER A 343 -5.20 -19.83 -18.99
C SER A 343 -5.84 -21.13 -18.50
N ALA A 344 -6.63 -21.11 -17.41
CA ALA A 344 -7.41 -22.28 -16.96
C ALA A 344 -8.70 -21.90 -16.22
N ASN A 345 -9.67 -22.82 -16.26
CA ASN A 345 -11.03 -22.67 -15.74
C ASN A 345 -11.08 -22.35 -14.23
N VAL A 346 -11.60 -21.18 -13.86
CA VAL A 346 -11.93 -20.81 -12.47
C VAL A 346 -13.27 -20.07 -12.43
N SER A 347 -14.06 -20.28 -11.36
CA SER A 347 -15.32 -19.56 -11.13
C SER A 347 -15.07 -18.28 -10.34
N VAL A 348 -15.76 -17.20 -10.71
CA VAL A 348 -15.63 -15.88 -10.06
C VAL A 348 -16.86 -15.62 -9.19
N TYR A 349 -16.64 -15.25 -7.93
CA TYR A 349 -17.65 -14.63 -7.08
C TYR A 349 -17.34 -13.14 -6.95
N SER A 350 -18.37 -12.30 -7.04
CA SER A 350 -18.29 -10.87 -6.71
C SER A 350 -19.43 -10.51 -5.76
N SER A 351 -19.14 -9.58 -4.85
CA SER A 351 -20.14 -8.74 -4.21
C SER A 351 -20.12 -7.37 -4.89
N HIS A 352 -21.32 -6.83 -5.20
CA HIS A 352 -21.57 -5.46 -5.65
C HIS A 352 -21.17 -4.98 -7.07
N MET A 353 -20.81 -5.86 -8.02
CA MET A 353 -20.99 -5.56 -9.46
C MET A 353 -21.47 -6.79 -10.24
N GLY A 354 -22.71 -6.73 -10.75
CA GLY A 354 -23.42 -7.87 -11.31
C GLY A 354 -23.27 -8.05 -12.83
N ILE A 355 -22.23 -8.76 -13.26
CA ILE A 355 -22.22 -9.48 -14.55
C ILE A 355 -21.73 -10.90 -14.29
N TYR A 356 -22.56 -11.88 -14.59
CA TYR A 356 -22.36 -13.28 -14.19
C TYR A 356 -22.21 -14.18 -15.44
N LYS A 357 -21.08 -14.90 -15.49
CA LYS A 357 -20.76 -16.03 -16.38
C LYS A 357 -21.03 -15.85 -17.89
N LYS A 358 -19.95 -15.63 -18.65
CA LYS A 358 -19.91 -15.84 -20.11
C LYS A 358 -19.80 -17.33 -20.42
N TYR A 359 -20.81 -17.91 -21.06
CA TYR A 359 -20.73 -19.24 -21.65
C TYR A 359 -20.58 -19.13 -23.17
N ARG A 360 -19.42 -19.52 -23.72
CA ARG A 360 -19.29 -19.76 -25.17
C ARG A 360 -19.97 -21.09 -25.47
N THR A 361 -21.15 -21.05 -26.08
CA THR A 361 -21.99 -22.25 -26.30
C THR A 361 -21.78 -22.89 -27.67
N ALA A 362 -21.38 -22.13 -28.68
CA ALA A 362 -21.03 -22.66 -30.00
C ALA A 362 -20.02 -21.79 -30.76
N THR A 363 -19.22 -22.43 -31.62
CA THR A 363 -18.59 -21.78 -32.78
C THR A 363 -19.51 -22.02 -33.98
N LEU A 364 -20.10 -20.95 -34.52
CA LEU A 364 -20.97 -21.03 -35.69
C LEU A 364 -20.15 -20.77 -36.97
N ALA A 365 -20.72 -21.11 -38.13
CA ALA A 365 -20.07 -20.82 -39.41
C ALA A 365 -19.86 -19.31 -39.61
N GLN A 366 -18.81 -18.94 -40.38
CA GLN A 366 -18.45 -17.54 -40.68
C GLN A 366 -18.14 -16.67 -39.43
N ASN A 367 -17.32 -17.18 -38.51
CA ASN A 367 -16.79 -16.44 -37.35
C ASN A 367 -17.84 -15.90 -36.35
N ALA A 368 -19.09 -16.40 -36.39
CA ALA A 368 -20.10 -16.02 -35.42
C ALA A 368 -19.97 -16.80 -34.09
N PHE A 369 -20.17 -16.12 -32.96
CA PHE A 369 -20.07 -16.68 -31.62
C PHE A 369 -21.40 -16.56 -30.86
N GLU A 370 -21.82 -17.62 -30.17
CA GLU A 370 -22.94 -17.56 -29.23
C GLU A 370 -22.40 -17.44 -27.80
N ASP A 371 -22.76 -16.35 -27.11
CA ASP A 371 -22.32 -16.02 -25.76
C ASP A 371 -23.54 -15.83 -24.84
N THR A 372 -23.81 -16.81 -23.98
CA THR A 372 -24.89 -16.69 -22.98
C THR A 372 -24.37 -16.04 -21.70
N TYR A 373 -25.17 -15.14 -21.12
CA TYR A 373 -24.94 -14.45 -19.85
C TYR A 373 -26.11 -14.78 -18.90
N GLN A 374 -25.84 -15.06 -17.62
CA GLN A 374 -26.88 -15.52 -16.68
C GLN A 374 -26.86 -14.68 -15.41
N LEU A 375 -27.92 -13.92 -15.13
CA LEU A 375 -28.00 -13.02 -13.97
C LEU A 375 -28.28 -13.75 -12.65
N GLN A 376 -28.08 -13.02 -11.54
CA GLN A 376 -28.11 -13.54 -10.17
C GLN A 376 -29.51 -13.99 -9.69
N ASP A 377 -30.57 -13.50 -10.32
CA ASP A 377 -31.96 -13.90 -10.14
C ASP A 377 -32.35 -15.15 -10.95
N GLY A 378 -31.40 -15.75 -11.67
CA GLY A 378 -31.61 -16.90 -12.56
C GLY A 378 -32.06 -16.53 -13.98
N GLU A 379 -32.23 -15.24 -14.28
CA GLU A 379 -32.64 -14.76 -15.60
C GLU A 379 -31.51 -14.95 -16.63
N ILE A 380 -31.82 -15.55 -17.78
CA ILE A 380 -30.84 -15.85 -18.83
C ILE A 380 -30.93 -14.80 -19.95
N ILE A 381 -29.85 -14.03 -20.14
CA ILE A 381 -29.67 -13.15 -21.30
C ILE A 381 -28.88 -13.91 -22.36
N LYS A 382 -29.53 -14.26 -23.48
CA LYS A 382 -28.87 -14.89 -24.63
C LYS A 382 -28.32 -13.84 -25.60
N GLY A 383 -27.02 -13.58 -25.53
CA GLY A 383 -26.32 -12.72 -26.47
C GLY A 383 -25.86 -13.49 -27.71
N TYR A 384 -26.26 -13.03 -28.90
CA TYR A 384 -25.65 -13.50 -30.15
C TYR A 384 -24.54 -12.52 -30.54
N VAL A 385 -23.27 -12.85 -30.26
CA VAL A 385 -22.15 -12.06 -30.78
C VAL A 385 -21.91 -12.43 -32.24
N LEU A 386 -22.81 -11.90 -33.07
CA LEU A 386 -22.75 -11.94 -34.52
C LEU A 386 -21.74 -10.90 -35.01
N ASP A 387 -20.45 -11.24 -34.92
CA ASP A 387 -19.40 -10.52 -35.64
C ASP A 387 -19.53 -10.81 -37.15
N ARG A 388 -20.48 -10.12 -37.79
CA ARG A 388 -20.74 -10.22 -39.23
C ARG A 388 -20.33 -8.95 -39.94
N PHE A 389 -19.31 -9.09 -40.78
CA PHE A 389 -19.11 -8.16 -41.89
C PHE A 389 -20.16 -8.44 -42.97
N ASN A 390 -21.18 -7.59 -43.11
CA ASN A 390 -22.13 -7.69 -44.22
C ASN A 390 -22.69 -6.32 -44.62
N ASN A 391 -22.65 -6.01 -45.93
CA ASN A 391 -23.05 -4.71 -46.49
C ASN A 391 -22.43 -3.46 -45.80
N GLY A 392 -21.12 -3.49 -45.54
CA GLY A 392 -20.31 -2.27 -45.40
C GLY A 392 -20.17 -1.65 -44.00
N GLY A 393 -20.44 -2.40 -42.93
CA GLY A 393 -20.18 -1.93 -41.56
C GLY A 393 -20.03 -3.06 -40.54
N TRP A 394 -19.43 -2.75 -39.39
CA TRP A 394 -19.34 -3.65 -38.23
C TRP A 394 -20.56 -3.46 -37.33
N TYR A 395 -21.20 -4.55 -36.91
CA TYR A 395 -22.30 -4.50 -35.96
C TYR A 395 -22.28 -5.71 -35.01
N ALA A 396 -22.91 -5.56 -33.85
CA ALA A 396 -23.19 -6.64 -32.90
C ALA A 396 -24.69 -6.58 -32.51
N GLU A 397 -25.34 -7.72 -32.30
CA GLU A 397 -26.80 -7.76 -32.05
C GLU A 397 -27.20 -8.78 -30.98
N PHE A 398 -27.67 -8.28 -29.84
CA PHE A 398 -27.99 -9.07 -28.66
C PHE A 398 -29.51 -9.15 -28.46
N THR A 399 -30.02 -10.26 -27.94
CA THR A 399 -31.43 -10.38 -27.55
C THR A 399 -31.55 -10.36 -26.04
N CYS A 400 -32.27 -9.39 -25.49
CA CYS A 400 -32.58 -9.30 -24.06
C CYS A 400 -34.10 -9.42 -23.84
N TRP A 401 -34.48 -10.08 -22.74
CA TRP A 401 -35.89 -10.41 -22.51
C TRP A 401 -36.76 -9.18 -22.17
N ASP A 402 -36.14 -8.13 -21.58
CA ASP A 402 -36.75 -6.85 -21.26
C ASP A 402 -35.77 -5.69 -21.57
N THR A 403 -36.08 -4.86 -22.56
CA THR A 403 -35.30 -3.65 -22.90
C THR A 403 -35.63 -2.44 -22.03
N SER A 404 -36.72 -2.45 -21.25
CA SER A 404 -37.24 -1.26 -20.54
C SER A 404 -36.36 -0.76 -19.39
N ARG A 405 -35.33 -1.52 -19.01
CA ARG A 405 -34.40 -1.23 -17.90
C ARG A 405 -32.94 -1.19 -18.33
N LEU A 406 -32.67 -1.15 -19.63
CA LEU A 406 -31.33 -1.24 -20.19
C LEU A 406 -30.73 0.16 -20.43
N PHE A 407 -29.68 0.49 -19.69
CA PHE A 407 -28.82 1.63 -20.03
C PHE A 407 -27.64 1.15 -20.87
N VAL A 408 -27.44 1.78 -22.02
CA VAL A 408 -26.41 1.47 -23.00
C VAL A 408 -25.49 2.67 -23.14
N ALA A 409 -24.28 2.58 -22.61
CA ALA A 409 -23.24 3.58 -22.84
C ALA A 409 -22.31 3.10 -23.96
N VAL A 410 -22.05 3.98 -24.94
CA VAL A 410 -21.24 3.66 -26.12
C VAL A 410 -20.18 4.73 -26.39
N GLN A 411 -19.11 4.31 -27.07
CA GLN A 411 -18.08 5.21 -27.57
C GLN A 411 -18.61 6.10 -28.71
N ASN A 412 -17.92 7.21 -28.99
CA ASN A 412 -18.19 8.03 -30.18
C ASN A 412 -18.09 7.17 -31.45
N ASN A 413 -19.01 7.39 -32.40
CA ASN A 413 -19.19 6.60 -33.64
C ASN A 413 -19.84 5.22 -33.45
N VAL A 414 -20.71 5.04 -32.45
CA VAL A 414 -21.56 3.84 -32.32
C VAL A 414 -23.02 4.26 -32.27
N THR A 415 -23.85 3.69 -33.13
CA THR A 415 -25.32 3.85 -33.08
C THR A 415 -25.95 2.66 -32.38
N VAL A 416 -26.85 2.92 -31.44
CA VAL A 416 -27.66 1.90 -30.75
C VAL A 416 -29.07 1.89 -31.33
N THR A 417 -29.53 0.71 -31.75
CA THR A 417 -30.91 0.48 -32.20
C THR A 417 -31.58 -0.52 -31.28
N LEU A 418 -32.69 -0.12 -30.67
CA LEU A 418 -33.56 -0.98 -29.86
C LEU A 418 -34.78 -1.39 -30.70
N ASN A 419 -35.07 -2.69 -30.78
CA ASN A 419 -36.23 -3.20 -31.50
C ASN A 419 -36.88 -4.36 -30.73
N GLY A 420 -37.86 -4.03 -29.89
CA GLY A 420 -38.50 -4.98 -28.98
C GLY A 420 -37.48 -5.57 -28.01
N SER A 421 -37.21 -6.87 -28.14
CA SER A 421 -36.20 -7.61 -27.38
C SER A 421 -34.79 -7.56 -27.99
N SER A 422 -34.59 -6.96 -29.18
CA SER A 422 -33.27 -6.88 -29.83
C SER A 422 -32.56 -5.54 -29.55
N VAL A 423 -31.26 -5.61 -29.33
CA VAL A 423 -30.33 -4.49 -29.14
C VAL A 423 -29.21 -4.63 -30.16
N ARG A 424 -29.19 -3.77 -31.19
CA ARG A 424 -28.12 -3.74 -32.19
C ARG A 424 -27.21 -2.53 -31.97
N LEU A 425 -25.90 -2.78 -31.96
CA LEU A 425 -24.84 -1.78 -31.98
C LEU A 425 -24.23 -1.75 -33.38
N THR A 426 -24.09 -0.57 -33.97
CA THR A 426 -23.47 -0.40 -35.29
C THR A 426 -22.33 0.61 -35.18
N ASN A 427 -21.11 0.20 -35.53
CA ASN A 427 -19.98 1.12 -35.68
C ASN A 427 -20.21 1.97 -36.94
N THR A 428 -20.23 3.29 -36.78
CA THR A 428 -20.40 4.26 -37.88
C THR A 428 -19.08 4.87 -38.35
N SER A 429 -17.94 4.47 -37.78
CA SER A 429 -16.63 4.88 -38.25
C SER A 429 -16.18 4.07 -39.48
N ALA A 430 -15.35 4.68 -40.32
CA ALA A 430 -14.73 4.02 -41.47
C ALA A 430 -13.53 3.13 -41.10
N SER A 431 -13.24 2.93 -39.81
CA SER A 431 -12.11 2.15 -39.32
C SER A 431 -12.56 0.93 -38.52
N SER A 432 -11.76 -0.14 -38.56
CA SER A 432 -12.00 -1.39 -37.83
C SER A 432 -11.64 -1.28 -36.34
N ALA A 433 -12.09 -0.21 -35.68
CA ALA A 433 -11.93 -0.04 -34.24
C ALA A 433 -12.81 -1.04 -33.48
N SER A 434 -12.29 -1.59 -32.38
CA SER A 434 -13.00 -2.51 -31.51
C SER A 434 -14.19 -1.82 -30.83
N LEU A 435 -15.39 -2.39 -31.00
CA LEU A 435 -16.60 -1.97 -30.30
C LEU A 435 -16.54 -2.41 -28.83
N GLU A 436 -16.48 -1.45 -27.90
CA GLU A 436 -16.72 -1.69 -26.47
C GLU A 436 -18.16 -1.33 -26.08
N LEU A 437 -18.77 -2.17 -25.26
CA LEU A 437 -20.15 -2.03 -24.79
C LEU A 437 -20.18 -2.08 -23.25
N PHE A 438 -20.75 -1.06 -22.63
CA PHE A 438 -21.05 -1.05 -21.20
C PHE A 438 -22.56 -1.19 -20.99
N LEU A 439 -22.97 -2.25 -20.30
CA LEU A 439 -24.36 -2.53 -19.93
C LEU A 439 -24.55 -2.30 -18.44
N GLN A 440 -25.53 -1.47 -18.06
CA GLN A 440 -25.90 -1.25 -16.68
C GLN A 440 -27.40 -1.50 -16.50
N ARG A 441 -27.75 -2.36 -15.53
CA ARG A 441 -29.12 -2.53 -15.02
C ARG A 441 -29.19 -1.86 -13.66
N VAL A 442 -30.05 -0.86 -13.52
CA VAL A 442 -30.33 -0.24 -12.22
C VAL A 442 -31.38 -1.10 -11.52
N THR A 443 -31.01 -1.76 -10.42
CA THR A 443 -31.99 -2.32 -9.49
C THR A 443 -32.72 -1.17 -8.81
N LYS A 444 -34.05 -1.22 -8.84
CA LYS A 444 -34.88 -0.26 -8.11
C LYS A 444 -34.86 -0.63 -6.62
N ASP A 445 -33.83 -0.18 -5.92
CA ASP A 445 -33.89 -0.04 -4.47
C ASP A 445 -33.36 1.33 -4.03
N THR A 446 -33.92 1.82 -2.93
CA THR A 446 -33.98 3.26 -2.64
C THR A 446 -32.83 3.79 -1.78
N ALA A 447 -32.37 5.00 -2.13
CA ALA A 447 -31.45 5.86 -1.38
C ALA A 447 -29.98 5.41 -1.30
N PHE A 448 -29.16 5.93 -2.22
CA PHE A 448 -28.15 6.95 -1.87
C PHE A 448 -27.88 7.87 -3.07
#